data_AF-A0A8S0VUB9-F1
#
_entry.id   AF-A0A8S0VUB9-F1
#
_cell.length_a   1.000
_cell.length_b   1.000
_cell.length_c   1.000
_cell.angle_alpha   90.00
_cell.angle_beta   90.00
_cell.angle_gamma   90.00
#
_symmetry.space_group_name_H-M   'P 1'
#
loop_
_entity.id
_entity.type
_entity.pdbx_description
1 polymer ?
#
loop_
_entity_poly.entity_id
_entity_poly.type
_entity_poly.pdbx_seq_one_letter_code
_entity_poly.pdbx_strand_id
1 'polypeptide(L)'
;MVSEFLTPDWGRLKDGDDEARILFRVGKNRDGYFDNDDLISQVDHAIDIFEGLTNGFATGLFLFDNAPSHQKRAMDALSAWKMPKNAHATWTHHKDGPKMRTTCFGEHSTIQDFYYPDDHPTMLGWFKGMENIIRERSLWPQRGLNAQCEGFKCEPGKTDCCCRRLLFTQPDFVNQKSCLEELITSHGHICDFYPKYHCELNFIEQYWGAAKLRYQNSPKTTDIKEMERNVLACLDDVPDVSIKRYANRAARFINGYFQGLTGPEAVWANRKYHGHRTLPASVVAKLKEEFLKRFGGSK
;
A
#
# COMPACT_ATOMS: atom_id res chain seq x y z
N MET A 1 1.79 -1.53 -20.57
CA MET A 1 2.19 -1.62 -19.15
C MET A 1 2.12 -3.08 -18.77
N VAL A 2 3.02 -3.52 -17.91
CA VAL A 2 3.02 -4.89 -17.40
C VAL A 2 2.90 -4.78 -15.88
N SER A 3 1.99 -5.54 -15.30
CA SER A 3 1.90 -5.79 -13.85
C SER A 3 2.21 -7.27 -13.61
N GLU A 4 2.89 -7.60 -12.52
CA GLU A 4 3.42 -8.95 -12.26
C GLU A 4 3.63 -9.16 -10.76
N PHE A 5 3.48 -10.41 -10.32
CA PHE A 5 3.84 -10.86 -8.98
C PHE A 5 5.03 -11.82 -9.04
N LEU A 6 6.00 -11.58 -8.16
CA LEU A 6 7.16 -12.45 -8.02
C LEU A 6 7.22 -13.04 -6.62
N THR A 7 7.60 -14.30 -6.55
CA THR A 7 8.00 -14.99 -5.33
C THR A 7 9.51 -15.26 -5.37
N PRO A 8 10.22 -15.18 -4.23
CA PRO A 8 11.62 -15.58 -4.19
C PRO A 8 11.80 -17.05 -4.56
N ASP A 9 10.85 -17.93 -4.26
CA ASP A 9 11.05 -19.38 -4.40
C ASP A 9 10.72 -19.92 -5.78
N TRP A 10 9.68 -19.38 -6.44
CA TRP A 10 9.15 -19.87 -7.73
C TRP A 10 9.35 -18.87 -8.88
N GLY A 11 9.89 -17.68 -8.62
CA GLY A 11 10.01 -16.65 -9.64
C GLY A 11 8.65 -16.02 -9.91
N ARG A 12 8.18 -16.07 -11.14
CA ARG A 12 6.86 -15.52 -11.50
C ARG A 12 5.74 -16.32 -10.82
N LEU A 13 4.69 -15.65 -10.36
CA LEU A 13 3.53 -16.31 -9.78
C LEU A 13 2.61 -16.83 -10.88
N LYS A 14 2.69 -18.15 -11.13
CA LYS A 14 1.89 -18.86 -12.13
C LYS A 14 1.74 -20.34 -11.79
N ASP A 15 0.66 -20.95 -12.24
CA ASP A 15 0.41 -22.40 -12.20
C ASP A 15 -0.03 -22.91 -13.58
N GLY A 16 0.83 -23.68 -14.24
CA GLY A 16 0.62 -24.05 -15.65
C GLY A 16 0.56 -22.84 -16.58
N ASP A 17 -0.59 -22.67 -17.24
CA ASP A 17 -0.89 -21.54 -18.14
C ASP A 17 -1.57 -20.37 -17.39
N ASP A 18 -1.90 -20.53 -16.11
CA ASP A 18 -2.55 -19.51 -15.29
C ASP A 18 -1.49 -18.61 -14.65
N GLU A 19 -1.51 -17.31 -14.93
CA GLU A 19 -0.48 -16.38 -14.47
C GLU A 19 -1.06 -15.06 -13.95
N ALA A 20 -0.51 -14.57 -12.83
CA ALA A 20 -0.93 -13.31 -12.23
C ALA A 20 -0.51 -12.06 -13.04
N ARG A 21 0.22 -12.25 -14.16
CA ARG A 21 0.71 -11.15 -15.00
C ARG A 21 -0.45 -10.53 -15.77
N ILE A 22 -0.51 -9.20 -15.77
CA ILE A 22 -1.43 -8.45 -16.63
C ILE A 22 -0.65 -7.60 -17.62
N LEU A 23 -1.04 -7.71 -18.90
CA LEU A 23 -0.67 -6.76 -19.94
C LEU A 23 -1.78 -5.74 -20.11
N PHE A 24 -1.46 -4.48 -19.87
CA PHE A 24 -2.41 -3.38 -19.97
C PHE A 24 -1.97 -2.36 -21.02
N ARG A 25 -2.80 -2.09 -22.02
CA ARG A 25 -2.50 -1.11 -23.07
C ARG A 25 -3.06 0.25 -22.67
N VAL A 26 -2.18 1.10 -22.15
CA VAL A 26 -2.56 2.45 -21.68
C VAL A 26 -3.01 3.37 -22.83
N GLY A 27 -4.09 4.13 -22.62
CA GLY A 27 -4.48 5.28 -23.43
C GLY A 27 -5.97 5.34 -23.79
N LYS A 28 -6.44 6.55 -24.16
CA LYS A 28 -7.87 6.87 -24.46
C LYS A 28 -8.50 6.03 -25.58
N ASN A 29 -7.69 5.43 -26.45
CA ASN A 29 -8.13 4.55 -27.55
C ASN A 29 -7.62 3.10 -27.36
N ARG A 30 -7.38 2.71 -26.11
CA ARG A 30 -6.90 1.38 -25.70
C ARG A 30 -7.69 0.96 -24.45
N ASP A 31 -7.05 0.34 -23.47
CA ASP A 31 -7.70 -0.25 -22.31
C ASP A 31 -8.02 0.80 -21.21
N GLY A 32 -7.79 2.09 -21.47
CA GLY A 32 -8.04 3.18 -20.52
C GLY A 32 -6.86 3.46 -19.58
N TYR A 33 -7.15 3.65 -18.30
CA TYR A 33 -6.18 3.79 -17.21
C TYR A 33 -6.29 2.58 -16.28
N PHE A 34 -5.16 2.05 -15.83
CA PHE A 34 -5.13 1.00 -14.82
C PHE A 34 -5.50 1.60 -13.47
N ASP A 35 -6.64 1.22 -12.90
CA ASP A 35 -7.16 1.79 -11.67
C ASP A 35 -7.08 0.80 -10.49
N ASN A 36 -7.72 1.15 -9.36
CA ASN A 36 -7.70 0.28 -8.18
C ASN A 36 -8.53 -0.98 -8.38
N ASP A 37 -9.59 -0.93 -9.18
CA ASP A 37 -10.48 -2.07 -9.36
C ASP A 37 -9.78 -3.13 -10.24
N ASP A 38 -8.99 -2.70 -11.22
CA ASP A 38 -8.06 -3.57 -11.96
C ASP A 38 -7.02 -4.22 -11.05
N LEU A 39 -6.43 -3.44 -10.13
CA LEU A 39 -5.45 -3.95 -9.16
C LEU A 39 -6.05 -5.00 -8.22
N ILE A 40 -7.23 -4.71 -7.68
CA ILE A 40 -7.96 -5.63 -6.78
C ILE A 40 -8.25 -6.93 -7.51
N SER A 41 -8.75 -6.86 -8.75
CA SER A 41 -9.01 -8.04 -9.57
C SER A 41 -7.74 -8.86 -9.84
N GLN A 42 -6.62 -8.20 -10.12
CA GLN A 42 -5.34 -8.89 -10.30
C GLN A 42 -4.86 -9.58 -9.02
N VAL A 43 -5.00 -8.91 -7.88
CA VAL A 43 -4.52 -9.42 -6.59
C VAL A 43 -5.38 -10.60 -6.13
N ASP A 44 -6.70 -10.54 -6.32
CA ASP A 44 -7.63 -11.63 -6.04
C ASP A 44 -7.21 -12.89 -6.82
N HIS A 45 -6.98 -12.74 -8.13
CA HIS A 45 -6.49 -13.83 -8.97
C HIS A 45 -5.08 -14.32 -8.58
N ALA A 46 -4.19 -13.42 -8.17
CA ALA A 46 -2.87 -13.79 -7.65
C ALA A 46 -2.97 -14.62 -6.36
N ILE A 47 -3.95 -14.33 -5.49
CA ILE A 47 -4.24 -15.11 -4.30
C ILE A 47 -4.69 -16.51 -4.70
N ASP A 48 -5.62 -16.65 -5.64
CA ASP A 48 -6.09 -17.97 -6.12
C ASP A 48 -4.93 -18.86 -6.61
N ILE A 49 -4.04 -18.30 -7.44
CA ILE A 49 -2.85 -19.02 -7.93
C ILE A 49 -1.94 -19.43 -6.76
N PHE A 50 -1.70 -18.52 -5.80
CA PHE A 50 -0.87 -18.79 -4.64
C PHE A 50 -1.47 -19.89 -3.74
N GLU A 51 -2.77 -19.83 -3.48
CA GLU A 51 -3.49 -20.83 -2.69
C GLU A 51 -3.50 -22.20 -3.39
N GLY A 52 -3.67 -22.22 -4.72
CA GLY A 52 -3.56 -23.44 -5.53
C GLY A 52 -2.18 -24.11 -5.40
N LEU A 53 -1.11 -23.33 -5.61
CA LEU A 53 0.28 -23.83 -5.49
C LEU A 53 0.63 -24.32 -4.08
N THR A 54 0.02 -23.74 -3.05
CA THR A 54 0.30 -24.06 -1.65
C THR A 54 -0.71 -25.02 -1.03
N ASN A 55 -1.76 -25.39 -1.76
CA ASN A 55 -2.94 -26.09 -1.26
C ASN A 55 -3.52 -25.45 0.02
N GLY A 56 -3.44 -24.11 0.13
CA GLY A 56 -3.88 -23.35 1.30
C GLY A 56 -3.07 -23.56 2.59
N PHE A 57 -1.94 -24.27 2.54
CA PHE A 57 -1.11 -24.53 3.74
C PHE A 57 -0.10 -23.42 4.06
N ALA A 58 -0.02 -22.38 3.23
CA ALA A 58 0.90 -21.27 3.43
C ALA A 58 0.15 -19.94 3.54
N THR A 59 0.71 -19.04 4.35
CA THR A 59 0.26 -17.65 4.42
C THR A 59 1.15 -16.78 3.54
N GLY A 60 0.56 -16.14 2.54
CA GLY A 60 1.26 -15.19 1.67
C GLY A 60 1.52 -13.86 2.38
N LEU A 61 2.71 -13.28 2.15
CA LEU A 61 3.00 -11.88 2.43
C LEU A 61 3.02 -11.11 1.10
N PHE A 62 1.96 -10.35 0.83
CA PHE A 62 1.82 -9.53 -0.36
C PHE A 62 2.35 -8.12 -0.08
N LEU A 63 3.38 -7.73 -0.83
CA LEU A 63 4.10 -6.46 -0.65
C LEU A 63 3.88 -5.54 -1.84
N PHE A 64 3.48 -4.30 -1.55
CA PHE A 64 3.17 -3.30 -2.57
C PHE A 64 3.97 -2.02 -2.40
N ASP A 65 4.19 -1.29 -3.48
CA ASP A 65 4.66 0.09 -3.36
C ASP A 65 3.64 0.94 -2.62
N ASN A 66 4.12 1.91 -1.85
CA ASN A 66 3.27 2.88 -1.14
C ASN A 66 2.78 3.98 -2.11
N ALA A 67 2.02 3.54 -3.10
CA ALA A 67 1.38 4.38 -4.12
C ALA A 67 -0.06 4.72 -3.71
N PRO A 68 -0.59 5.92 -4.06
CA PRO A 68 -1.95 6.30 -3.71
C PRO A 68 -3.03 5.34 -4.22
N SER A 69 -2.84 4.72 -5.38
CA SER A 69 -3.76 3.72 -5.95
C SER A 69 -3.89 2.46 -5.07
N HIS A 70 -2.83 2.06 -4.39
CA HIS A 70 -2.82 0.88 -3.50
C HIS A 70 -3.42 1.19 -2.12
N GLN A 71 -3.56 2.47 -1.78
CA GLN A 71 -4.12 2.96 -0.52
C GLN A 71 -5.57 3.44 -0.63
N LYS A 72 -6.22 3.21 -1.78
CA LYS A 72 -7.65 3.51 -1.93
C LYS A 72 -8.41 2.69 -0.89
N ARG A 73 -9.18 3.37 -0.05
CA ARG A 73 -10.12 2.77 0.91
C ARG A 73 -11.43 2.47 0.20
N ALA A 74 -12.20 1.54 0.75
CA ALA A 74 -13.53 1.23 0.23
C ALA A 74 -14.45 2.46 0.24
N MET A 75 -15.46 2.46 -0.63
CA MET A 75 -16.36 3.60 -0.82
C MET A 75 -17.20 3.93 0.43
N ASP A 76 -17.40 2.95 1.30
CA ASP A 76 -18.10 3.05 2.57
C ASP A 76 -17.14 3.22 3.78
N ALA A 77 -15.82 3.26 3.56
CA ALA A 77 -14.86 3.42 4.64
C ALA A 77 -15.00 4.77 5.36
N LEU A 78 -14.58 4.81 6.62
CA LEU A 78 -14.68 6.02 7.43
C LEU A 78 -13.72 7.11 6.92
N SER A 79 -14.25 8.33 6.81
CA SER A 79 -13.45 9.50 6.47
C SER A 79 -14.03 10.75 7.11
N ALA A 80 -13.23 11.41 7.96
CA ALA A 80 -13.61 12.70 8.54
C ALA A 80 -13.61 13.84 7.50
N TRP A 81 -13.07 13.58 6.32
CA TRP A 81 -12.96 14.58 5.27
C TRP A 81 -14.34 14.97 4.74
N LYS A 82 -14.61 16.28 4.71
CA LYS A 82 -15.89 16.86 4.26
C LYS A 82 -17.15 16.44 5.02
N MET A 83 -17.06 15.75 6.17
CA MET A 83 -18.23 15.53 7.04
C MET A 83 -18.84 16.88 7.44
N PRO A 84 -20.17 17.05 7.32
CA PRO A 84 -20.86 18.24 7.83
C PRO A 84 -20.89 18.22 9.35
N LYS A 85 -20.91 19.41 9.96
CA LYS A 85 -20.99 19.53 11.42
C LYS A 85 -22.34 19.07 11.97
N ASN A 86 -23.41 19.46 11.28
CA ASN A 86 -24.79 19.18 11.67
C ASN A 86 -25.35 17.99 10.87
N ALA A 87 -26.49 17.49 11.32
CA ALA A 87 -27.19 16.42 10.62
C ALA A 87 -27.55 16.83 9.18
N HIS A 88 -27.57 15.86 8.26
CA HIS A 88 -27.82 16.11 6.85
C HIS A 88 -28.56 14.95 6.20
N ALA A 89 -29.66 15.25 5.51
CA ALA A 89 -30.58 14.26 4.94
C ALA A 89 -29.93 13.30 3.94
N THR A 90 -29.08 13.82 3.07
CA THR A 90 -28.56 13.09 1.91
C THR A 90 -27.03 13.02 1.87
N TRP A 91 -26.34 13.30 2.98
CA TRP A 91 -24.88 13.40 2.93
C TRP A 91 -24.24 12.01 2.95
N THR A 92 -23.41 11.75 1.95
CA THR A 92 -22.48 10.62 1.87
C THR A 92 -21.09 11.17 1.54
N HIS A 93 -20.04 10.45 1.94
CA HIS A 93 -18.67 10.92 1.71
C HIS A 93 -18.36 11.06 0.21
N HIS A 94 -18.82 10.07 -0.56
CA HIS A 94 -18.84 10.10 -2.01
C HIS A 94 -20.27 10.41 -2.46
N LYS A 95 -20.42 11.42 -3.33
CA LYS A 95 -21.72 11.78 -3.89
C LYS A 95 -22.35 10.55 -4.55
N ASP A 96 -23.59 10.24 -4.19
CA ASP A 96 -24.35 9.08 -4.65
C ASP A 96 -23.70 7.72 -4.32
N GLY A 97 -22.67 7.71 -3.46
CA GLY A 97 -22.01 6.51 -2.94
C GLY A 97 -22.70 5.94 -1.69
N PRO A 98 -22.17 4.84 -1.16
CA PRO A 98 -22.73 4.20 0.03
C PRO A 98 -22.62 5.09 1.28
N LYS A 99 -23.47 4.80 2.27
CA LYS A 99 -23.32 5.32 3.64
C LYS A 99 -21.98 4.81 4.21
N MET A 100 -21.30 5.63 5.01
CA MET A 100 -20.14 5.14 5.76
C MET A 100 -20.55 3.97 6.67
N ARG A 101 -19.73 2.92 6.66
CA ARG A 101 -19.95 1.71 7.44
C ARG A 101 -19.94 1.98 8.95
N THR A 102 -20.62 1.11 9.67
CA THR A 102 -20.57 1.06 11.13
C THR A 102 -19.15 0.77 11.60
N THR A 103 -18.78 1.33 12.75
CA THR A 103 -17.47 1.09 13.37
C THR A 103 -17.59 0.73 14.84
N CYS A 104 -16.48 0.32 15.44
CA CYS A 104 -16.32 0.18 16.87
C CYS A 104 -15.25 1.16 17.34
N PHE A 105 -15.49 1.90 18.43
CA PHE A 105 -14.54 2.88 18.97
C PHE A 105 -14.33 2.71 20.47
N GLY A 106 -13.21 3.26 20.97
CA GLY A 106 -12.83 3.21 22.37
C GLY A 106 -12.38 1.83 22.83
N GLU A 107 -11.94 1.74 24.10
CA GLU A 107 -11.40 0.52 24.70
C GLU A 107 -12.43 -0.62 24.81
N HIS A 108 -13.72 -0.26 24.90
CA HIS A 108 -14.82 -1.22 25.01
C HIS A 108 -15.43 -1.61 23.65
N SER A 109 -14.82 -1.19 22.53
CA SER A 109 -15.32 -1.46 21.18
C SER A 109 -16.80 -1.08 20.99
N THR A 110 -17.18 0.08 21.51
CA THR A 110 -18.56 0.59 21.42
C THR A 110 -18.95 0.77 19.95
N ILE A 111 -20.08 0.19 19.55
CA ILE A 111 -20.61 0.30 18.19
C ILE A 111 -21.05 1.75 17.93
N GLN A 112 -20.72 2.26 16.75
CA GLN A 112 -21.07 3.59 16.30
C GLN A 112 -21.55 3.57 14.85
N ASP A 113 -22.82 3.92 14.68
CA ASP A 113 -23.40 4.27 13.39
C ASP A 113 -23.25 5.77 13.13
N PHE A 114 -22.99 6.11 11.87
CA PHE A 114 -22.83 7.51 11.41
C PHE A 114 -24.12 8.12 10.88
N TYR A 115 -25.15 7.29 10.73
CA TYR A 115 -26.46 7.65 10.21
C TYR A 115 -27.50 7.29 11.26
N TYR A 116 -28.58 8.07 11.33
CA TYR A 116 -29.74 7.68 12.10
C TYR A 116 -30.43 6.47 11.45
N PRO A 117 -31.10 5.62 12.22
CA PRO A 117 -31.84 4.50 11.67
C PRO A 117 -33.00 4.97 10.80
N ASP A 118 -33.49 4.09 9.93
CA ASP A 118 -34.56 4.42 8.97
C ASP A 118 -35.93 4.59 9.66
N ASP A 119 -36.05 4.25 10.94
CA ASP A 119 -37.25 4.47 11.77
C ASP A 119 -37.13 5.71 12.70
N HIS A 120 -36.05 6.49 12.58
CA HIS A 120 -35.83 7.66 13.43
C HIS A 120 -36.97 8.69 13.28
N PRO A 121 -37.61 9.19 14.35
CA PRO A 121 -38.87 9.97 14.25
C PRO A 121 -38.86 11.18 13.30
N THR A 122 -37.72 11.86 13.16
CA THR A 122 -37.61 13.12 12.39
C THR A 122 -36.43 13.16 11.39
N MET A 123 -35.53 12.19 11.44
CA MET A 123 -34.22 12.25 10.74
C MET A 123 -33.87 10.88 10.16
N LEU A 124 -34.85 10.23 9.53
CA LEU A 124 -34.77 8.86 9.01
C LEU A 124 -33.59 8.73 8.04
N GLY A 125 -32.59 7.91 8.39
CA GLY A 125 -31.43 7.68 7.53
C GLY A 125 -30.48 8.87 7.35
N TRP A 126 -30.71 10.01 8.04
CA TRP A 126 -29.87 11.19 7.92
C TRP A 126 -28.47 10.89 8.47
N PHE A 127 -27.46 11.48 7.85
CA PHE A 127 -26.14 11.53 8.47
C PHE A 127 -26.20 12.37 9.76
N LYS A 128 -25.63 11.86 10.86
CA LYS A 128 -25.79 12.46 12.20
C LYS A 128 -25.14 13.83 12.36
N GLY A 129 -24.08 14.11 11.61
CA GLY A 129 -23.25 15.30 11.78
C GLY A 129 -22.13 15.08 12.80
N MET A 130 -20.96 15.67 12.54
CA MET A 130 -19.79 15.49 13.41
C MET A 130 -20.07 15.89 14.87
N GLU A 131 -20.87 16.91 15.13
CA GLU A 131 -21.16 17.33 16.51
C GLU A 131 -21.88 16.24 17.31
N ASN A 132 -22.93 15.64 16.75
CA ASN A 132 -23.65 14.56 17.42
C ASN A 132 -22.77 13.33 17.60
N ILE A 133 -22.00 12.95 16.59
CA ILE A 133 -21.05 11.82 16.68
C ILE A 133 -20.03 12.07 17.80
N ILE A 134 -19.45 13.28 17.88
CA ILE A 134 -18.47 13.61 18.94
C ILE A 134 -19.13 13.61 20.33
N ARG A 135 -20.39 14.05 20.45
CA ARG A 135 -21.17 13.97 21.70
C ARG A 135 -21.46 12.54 22.11
N GLU A 136 -21.87 11.68 21.18
CA GLU A 136 -22.08 10.24 21.40
C GLU A 136 -20.79 9.56 21.91
N ARG A 137 -19.62 10.02 21.43
CA ARG A 137 -18.31 9.56 21.90
C ARG A 137 -17.86 10.20 23.22
N SER A 138 -18.64 11.08 23.83
CA SER A 138 -18.28 11.84 25.04
C SER A 138 -17.01 12.71 24.91
N LEU A 139 -16.74 13.19 23.68
CA LEU A 139 -15.56 13.99 23.35
C LEU A 139 -15.89 15.46 23.05
N TRP A 140 -17.15 15.87 23.26
CA TRP A 140 -17.58 17.22 22.94
C TRP A 140 -17.14 18.22 24.04
N PRO A 141 -16.31 19.22 23.71
CA PRO A 141 -15.83 20.17 24.72
C PRO A 141 -16.91 21.19 25.08
N GLN A 142 -16.88 21.70 26.31
CA GLN A 142 -17.86 22.69 26.80
C GLN A 142 -17.90 23.96 25.94
N ARG A 143 -16.75 24.42 25.44
CA ARG A 143 -16.64 25.59 24.53
C ARG A 143 -17.21 25.34 23.14
N GLY A 144 -17.59 24.11 22.82
CA GLY A 144 -17.98 23.66 21.48
C GLY A 144 -16.80 23.63 20.51
N LEU A 145 -17.08 23.18 19.28
CA LEU A 145 -16.10 23.13 18.20
C LEU A 145 -16.67 23.72 16.91
N ASN A 146 -15.80 24.38 16.16
CA ASN A 146 -16.06 24.70 14.76
C ASN A 146 -15.99 23.43 13.90
N ALA A 147 -16.67 23.42 12.76
CA ALA A 147 -16.68 22.27 11.85
C ALA A 147 -15.26 21.88 11.40
N GLN A 148 -14.48 22.89 10.98
CA GLN A 148 -13.07 22.77 10.58
C GLN A 148 -12.35 24.09 10.89
N CYS A 149 -11.03 24.03 11.08
CA CYS A 149 -10.18 25.22 10.96
C CYS A 149 -10.18 25.74 9.52
N GLU A 150 -9.79 27.00 9.32
CA GLU A 150 -9.69 27.62 8.00
C GLU A 150 -8.78 26.80 7.07
N GLY A 151 -9.32 26.41 5.91
CA GLY A 151 -8.63 25.54 4.95
C GLY A 151 -8.18 24.18 5.49
N PHE A 152 -8.70 23.73 6.64
CA PHE A 152 -8.21 22.56 7.39
C PHE A 152 -6.72 22.62 7.76
N LYS A 153 -6.16 23.82 7.85
CA LYS A 153 -4.80 24.09 8.30
C LYS A 153 -4.77 24.14 9.82
N CYS A 154 -4.83 22.97 10.44
CA CYS A 154 -4.76 22.83 11.90
C CYS A 154 -3.32 23.02 12.40
N GLU A 155 -3.16 23.55 13.60
CA GLU A 155 -1.84 23.68 14.23
C GLU A 155 -1.18 22.30 14.41
N PRO A 156 0.12 22.12 14.08
CA PRO A 156 0.81 20.84 14.23
C PRO A 156 0.71 20.28 15.66
N GLY A 157 0.44 18.99 15.78
CA GLY A 157 0.28 18.32 17.08
C GLY A 157 -1.07 18.53 17.77
N LYS A 158 -1.90 19.50 17.34
CA LYS A 158 -3.27 19.65 17.86
C LYS A 158 -4.21 18.63 17.24
N THR A 159 -4.94 17.91 18.09
CA THR A 159 -5.89 16.86 17.70
C THR A 159 -7.35 17.27 17.92
N ASP A 160 -7.63 18.33 18.67
CA ASP A 160 -8.97 18.67 19.16
C ASP A 160 -9.43 20.10 18.78
N CYS A 161 -8.77 20.74 17.81
CA CYS A 161 -9.03 22.15 17.46
C CYS A 161 -10.35 22.39 16.70
N CYS A 162 -10.92 21.37 16.07
CA CYS A 162 -12.18 21.41 15.35
C CYS A 162 -12.78 20.01 15.22
N CYS A 163 -14.08 19.90 14.92
CA CYS A 163 -14.77 18.62 14.79
C CYS A 163 -14.05 17.66 13.83
N ARG A 164 -13.67 18.17 12.65
CA ARG A 164 -12.96 17.35 11.66
C ARG A 164 -11.65 16.81 12.21
N ARG A 165 -10.79 17.64 12.81
CA ARG A 165 -9.47 17.21 13.30
C ARG A 165 -9.61 16.18 14.42
N LEU A 166 -10.58 16.36 15.30
CA LEU A 166 -10.89 15.44 16.39
C LEU A 166 -11.25 14.07 15.83
N LEU A 167 -12.25 13.96 14.95
CA LEU A 167 -12.63 12.68 14.34
C LEU A 167 -11.52 12.10 13.46
N PHE A 168 -10.83 12.93 12.68
CA PHE A 168 -9.74 12.51 11.78
C PHE A 168 -8.58 11.83 12.52
N THR A 169 -8.39 12.14 13.79
CA THR A 169 -7.30 11.58 14.62
C THR A 169 -7.76 10.44 15.51
N GLN A 170 -9.04 10.05 15.46
CA GLN A 170 -9.50 8.91 16.24
C GLN A 170 -9.02 7.58 15.63
N PRO A 171 -8.73 6.56 16.46
CA PRO A 171 -8.13 5.31 16.00
C PRO A 171 -8.91 4.61 14.88
N ASP A 172 -10.24 4.59 14.96
CA ASP A 172 -11.11 3.97 13.96
C ASP A 172 -11.05 4.66 12.60
N PHE A 173 -10.86 5.98 12.56
CA PHE A 173 -10.68 6.74 11.31
C PHE A 173 -9.27 6.63 10.74
N VAL A 174 -8.25 6.62 11.62
CA VAL A 174 -6.84 6.53 11.23
C VAL A 174 -6.54 5.14 10.67
N ASN A 175 -7.01 4.09 11.36
CA ASN A 175 -6.70 2.69 11.06
C ASN A 175 -7.63 2.07 10.02
N GLN A 176 -8.41 2.86 9.27
CA GLN A 176 -9.14 2.34 8.12
C GLN A 176 -8.15 1.79 7.09
N LYS A 177 -8.32 0.50 6.78
CA LYS A 177 -7.54 -0.24 5.81
C LYS A 177 -7.91 0.15 4.37
N SER A 178 -6.99 -0.04 3.44
CA SER A 178 -7.28 0.04 2.01
C SER A 178 -8.11 -1.15 1.55
N CYS A 179 -8.77 -1.05 0.39
CA CYS A 179 -9.46 -2.19 -0.23
C CYS A 179 -8.52 -3.39 -0.40
N LEU A 180 -7.25 -3.11 -0.72
CA LEU A 180 -6.23 -4.11 -0.94
C LEU A 180 -5.89 -4.87 0.34
N GLU A 181 -5.70 -4.15 1.44
CA GLU A 181 -5.48 -4.75 2.75
C GLU A 181 -6.70 -5.56 3.21
N GLU A 182 -7.92 -5.05 3.00
CA GLU A 182 -9.15 -5.76 3.33
C GLU A 182 -9.26 -7.08 2.56
N LEU A 183 -9.06 -7.06 1.23
CA LEU A 183 -9.07 -8.24 0.37
C LEU A 183 -8.04 -9.28 0.85
N ILE A 184 -6.78 -8.91 0.94
CA ILE A 184 -5.71 -9.86 1.26
C ILE A 184 -5.92 -10.47 2.66
N THR A 185 -6.36 -9.65 3.63
CA THR A 185 -6.59 -10.15 4.99
C THR A 185 -7.86 -10.98 5.11
N SER A 186 -8.88 -10.78 4.25
CA SER A 186 -10.07 -11.66 4.24
C SER A 186 -9.77 -13.07 3.72
N HIS A 187 -8.72 -13.23 2.89
CA HIS A 187 -8.18 -14.53 2.48
C HIS A 187 -7.16 -15.10 3.48
N GLY A 188 -7.01 -14.50 4.66
CA GLY A 188 -6.09 -15.01 5.69
C GLY A 188 -4.61 -14.78 5.35
N HIS A 189 -4.30 -13.86 4.43
CA HIS A 189 -2.95 -13.47 4.07
C HIS A 189 -2.53 -12.13 4.70
N ILE A 190 -1.26 -11.76 4.54
CA ILE A 190 -0.68 -10.54 5.11
C ILE A 190 -0.44 -9.54 3.97
N CYS A 191 -0.90 -8.31 4.15
CA CYS A 191 -0.61 -7.18 3.27
C CYS A 191 0.34 -6.20 3.97
N ASP A 192 1.39 -5.75 3.29
CA ASP A 192 2.27 -4.69 3.78
C ASP A 192 2.80 -3.83 2.61
N PHE A 193 3.35 -2.65 2.93
CA PHE A 193 3.77 -1.66 1.95
C PHE A 193 5.23 -1.27 2.12
N TYR A 194 5.97 -1.22 1.01
CA TYR A 194 7.33 -0.70 1.02
C TYR A 194 7.36 0.80 1.41
N PRO A 195 8.37 1.26 2.16
CA PRO A 195 8.58 2.68 2.39
C PRO A 195 8.64 3.48 1.09
N LYS A 196 8.03 4.68 1.07
CA LYS A 196 8.08 5.57 -0.09
C LYS A 196 9.54 5.90 -0.45
N TYR A 197 9.84 5.87 -1.74
CA TYR A 197 11.16 6.23 -2.31
C TYR A 197 12.33 5.29 -1.96
N HIS A 198 12.04 4.04 -1.62
CA HIS A 198 13.04 3.00 -1.34
C HIS A 198 12.94 1.81 -2.29
N CYS A 199 13.18 2.03 -3.59
CA CYS A 199 13.05 1.00 -4.63
C CYS A 199 14.03 -0.16 -4.46
N GLU A 200 15.13 0.04 -3.73
CA GLU A 200 16.09 -1.01 -3.38
C GLU A 200 15.51 -2.12 -2.47
N LEU A 201 14.35 -1.87 -1.85
CA LEU A 201 13.63 -2.83 -1.00
C LEU A 201 12.65 -3.67 -1.80
N ASN A 202 12.20 -3.19 -2.97
CA ASN A 202 11.27 -3.91 -3.83
C ASN A 202 12.05 -4.64 -4.94
N PHE A 203 12.28 -5.94 -4.75
CA PHE A 203 13.16 -6.70 -5.66
C PHE A 203 12.60 -6.86 -7.09
N ILE A 204 11.31 -6.63 -7.31
CA ILE A 204 10.71 -6.64 -8.64
C ILE A 204 11.32 -5.54 -9.54
N GLU A 205 11.82 -4.44 -8.95
CA GLU A 205 12.49 -3.37 -9.70
C GLU A 205 13.77 -3.86 -10.39
N GLN A 206 14.49 -4.80 -9.78
CA GLN A 206 15.65 -5.43 -10.40
C GLN A 206 15.24 -6.40 -11.52
N TYR A 207 14.10 -7.10 -11.35
CA TYR A 207 13.52 -7.92 -12.41
C TYR A 207 13.14 -7.08 -13.63
N TRP A 208 12.46 -5.94 -13.43
CA TRP A 208 12.15 -4.99 -14.49
C TRP A 208 13.42 -4.43 -15.15
N GLY A 209 14.44 -4.11 -14.36
CA GLY A 209 15.73 -3.66 -14.88
C GLY A 209 16.40 -4.70 -15.78
N ALA A 210 16.40 -5.98 -15.37
CA ALA A 210 16.96 -7.08 -16.15
C ALA A 210 16.19 -7.30 -17.46
N ALA A 211 14.86 -7.32 -17.40
CA ALA A 211 14.01 -7.48 -18.59
C ALA A 211 14.18 -6.32 -19.57
N LYS A 212 14.26 -5.07 -19.09
CA LYS A 212 14.53 -3.89 -19.92
C LYS A 212 15.89 -3.97 -20.61
N LEU A 213 16.93 -4.44 -19.91
CA LEU A 213 18.25 -4.64 -20.52
C LEU A 213 18.20 -5.70 -21.63
N ARG A 214 17.49 -6.81 -21.42
CA ARG A 214 17.28 -7.83 -22.46
C ARG A 214 16.54 -7.24 -23.67
N TYR A 215 15.47 -6.50 -23.43
CA TYR A 215 14.70 -5.83 -24.48
C TYR A 215 15.55 -4.83 -25.26
N GLN A 216 16.41 -4.04 -24.60
CA GLN A 216 17.31 -3.11 -25.29
C GLN A 216 18.33 -3.81 -26.21
N ASN A 217 18.70 -5.06 -25.90
CA ASN A 217 19.61 -5.86 -26.72
C ASN A 217 18.88 -6.73 -27.76
N SER A 218 17.54 -6.72 -27.77
CA SER A 218 16.73 -7.45 -28.73
C SER A 218 16.62 -6.70 -30.08
N PRO A 219 16.23 -7.37 -31.17
CA PRO A 219 15.93 -6.69 -32.43
C PRO A 219 14.88 -5.58 -32.25
N LYS A 220 15.06 -4.48 -32.99
CA LYS A 220 14.06 -3.41 -33.01
C LYS A 220 12.77 -3.91 -33.63
N THR A 221 11.67 -3.74 -32.92
CA THR A 221 10.34 -4.11 -33.39
C THR A 221 9.70 -2.97 -34.17
N THR A 222 8.89 -3.30 -35.18
CA THR A 222 8.23 -2.31 -36.04
C THR A 222 6.73 -2.16 -35.78
N ASP A 223 6.14 -3.13 -35.08
CA ASP A 223 4.73 -3.10 -34.69
C ASP A 223 4.53 -3.42 -33.20
N ILE A 224 3.37 -3.02 -32.67
CA ILE A 224 3.06 -3.15 -31.24
C ILE A 224 2.93 -4.62 -30.81
N LYS A 225 2.42 -5.51 -31.67
CA LYS A 225 2.25 -6.93 -31.32
C LYS A 225 3.59 -7.62 -31.25
N GLU A 226 4.50 -7.29 -32.17
CA GLU A 226 5.89 -7.75 -32.13
C GLU A 226 6.60 -7.23 -30.88
N MET A 227 6.44 -5.95 -30.55
CA MET A 227 6.95 -5.36 -29.31
C MET A 227 6.43 -6.10 -28.08
N GLU A 228 5.12 -6.38 -28.02
CA GLU A 228 4.47 -7.08 -26.91
C GLU A 228 5.05 -8.50 -26.73
N ARG A 229 5.15 -9.28 -27.81
CA ARG A 229 5.78 -10.62 -27.78
C ARG A 229 7.23 -10.56 -27.31
N ASN A 230 7.98 -9.57 -27.77
CA ASN A 230 9.38 -9.39 -27.40
C ASN A 230 9.54 -8.99 -25.92
N VAL A 231 8.68 -8.10 -25.42
CA VAL A 231 8.63 -7.75 -24.00
C VAL A 231 8.33 -8.99 -23.15
N LEU A 232 7.33 -9.79 -23.52
CA LEU A 232 7.00 -11.04 -22.82
C LEU A 232 8.19 -12.02 -22.82
N ALA A 233 8.81 -12.23 -23.97
CA ALA A 233 9.99 -13.10 -24.07
C ALA A 233 11.15 -12.60 -23.18
N CYS A 234 11.40 -11.30 -23.14
CA CYS A 234 12.45 -10.72 -22.29
C CYS A 234 12.13 -10.87 -20.79
N LEU A 235 10.85 -10.83 -20.42
CA LEU A 235 10.39 -11.01 -19.05
C LEU A 235 10.48 -12.46 -18.59
N ASP A 236 10.19 -13.41 -19.49
CA ASP A 236 10.26 -14.84 -19.23
C ASP A 236 11.70 -15.37 -19.21
N ASP A 237 12.61 -14.69 -19.91
CA ASP A 237 14.03 -15.02 -19.96
C ASP A 237 14.82 -14.50 -18.74
N VAL A 238 14.18 -13.83 -17.77
CA VAL A 238 14.84 -13.50 -16.50
C VAL A 238 14.92 -14.75 -15.62
N PRO A 239 16.13 -15.28 -15.31
CA PRO A 239 16.24 -16.56 -14.61
C PRO A 239 15.76 -16.48 -13.17
N ASP A 240 15.12 -17.53 -12.66
CA ASP A 240 14.66 -17.60 -11.26
C ASP A 240 15.80 -17.42 -10.25
N VAL A 241 17.00 -17.92 -10.57
CA VAL A 241 18.19 -17.71 -9.73
C VAL A 241 18.53 -16.22 -9.59
N SER A 242 18.25 -15.41 -10.61
CA SER A 242 18.43 -13.95 -10.55
C SER A 242 17.36 -13.33 -9.65
N ILE A 243 16.10 -13.74 -9.76
CA ILE A 243 15.01 -13.27 -8.88
C ILE A 243 15.34 -13.57 -7.41
N LYS A 244 15.80 -14.80 -7.10
CA LYS A 244 16.30 -15.20 -5.79
C LYS A 244 17.41 -14.28 -5.29
N ARG A 245 18.38 -13.93 -6.15
CA ARG A 245 19.48 -13.00 -5.80
C ARG A 245 18.98 -11.58 -5.56
N TYR A 246 17.98 -11.12 -6.32
CA TYR A 246 17.36 -9.80 -6.15
C TYR A 246 16.63 -9.71 -4.80
N ALA A 247 15.82 -10.72 -4.46
CA ALA A 247 15.15 -10.81 -3.16
C ALA A 247 16.16 -10.81 -2.00
N ASN A 248 17.23 -11.60 -2.09
CA ASN A 248 18.30 -11.62 -1.09
C ASN A 248 19.01 -10.27 -0.94
N ARG A 249 19.17 -9.51 -2.05
CA ARG A 249 19.74 -8.17 -2.01
C ARG A 249 18.80 -7.17 -1.32
N ALA A 250 17.50 -7.21 -1.62
CA ALA A 250 16.51 -6.39 -0.95
C ALA A 250 16.48 -6.68 0.57
N ALA A 251 16.49 -7.95 0.97
CA ALA A 251 16.54 -8.37 2.38
C ALA A 251 17.77 -7.80 3.13
N ARG A 252 18.94 -7.71 2.48
CA ARG A 252 20.12 -7.05 3.06
C ARG A 252 19.93 -5.55 3.26
N PHE A 253 19.30 -4.86 2.30
CA PHE A 253 18.97 -3.44 2.47
C PHE A 253 18.01 -3.23 3.63
N ILE A 254 16.94 -4.05 3.71
CA ILE A 254 15.99 -4.05 4.82
C ILE A 254 16.73 -4.21 6.16
N ASN A 255 17.59 -5.22 6.26
CA ASN A 255 18.36 -5.47 7.49
C ASN A 255 19.37 -4.34 7.81
N GLY A 256 19.99 -3.73 6.80
CA GLY A 256 20.88 -2.59 6.98
C GLY A 256 20.14 -1.38 7.55
N TYR A 257 18.97 -1.05 6.99
CA TYR A 257 18.13 0.05 7.47
C TYR A 257 17.55 -0.22 8.85
N PHE A 258 17.13 -1.46 9.13
CA PHE A 258 16.69 -1.86 10.47
C PHE A 258 17.78 -1.63 11.54
N GLN A 259 19.06 -1.78 11.17
CA GLN A 259 20.20 -1.50 12.04
C GLN A 259 20.69 -0.04 11.98
N GLY A 260 19.93 0.84 11.33
CA GLY A 260 20.20 2.27 11.27
C GLY A 260 21.33 2.67 10.32
N LEU A 261 21.61 1.88 9.28
CA LEU A 261 22.45 2.34 8.16
C LEU A 261 21.69 3.37 7.32
N THR A 262 22.40 4.37 6.81
CA THR A 262 21.91 5.27 5.77
C THR A 262 21.95 4.59 4.39
N GLY A 263 21.30 5.18 3.38
CA GLY A 263 21.35 4.68 2.00
C GLY A 263 22.78 4.41 1.48
N PRO A 264 23.69 5.39 1.54
CA PRO A 264 25.09 5.19 1.12
C PRO A 264 25.82 4.07 1.90
N GLU A 265 25.62 4.00 3.21
CA GLU A 265 26.23 2.95 4.04
C GLU A 265 25.66 1.56 3.71
N ALA A 266 24.35 1.45 3.47
CA ALA A 266 23.70 0.20 3.09
C ALA A 266 24.16 -0.28 1.71
N VAL A 267 24.38 0.63 0.75
CA VAL A 267 24.97 0.30 -0.56
C VAL A 267 26.40 -0.22 -0.38
N TRP A 268 27.21 0.45 0.45
CA TRP A 268 28.58 0.04 0.75
C TRP A 268 28.62 -1.35 1.41
N ALA A 269 27.78 -1.56 2.42
CA ALA A 269 27.63 -2.83 3.12
C ALA A 269 27.27 -3.98 2.17
N ASN A 270 26.29 -3.75 1.29
CA ASN A 270 25.85 -4.74 0.29
C ASN A 270 26.94 -5.13 -0.71
N ARG A 271 27.83 -4.20 -1.08
CA ARG A 271 28.98 -4.49 -1.95
C ARG A 271 30.00 -5.40 -1.24
N LYS A 272 30.26 -5.13 0.04
CA LYS A 272 31.27 -5.84 0.82
C LYS A 272 30.80 -7.22 1.31
N TYR A 273 29.54 -7.35 1.70
CA TYR A 273 28.97 -8.56 2.31
C TYR A 273 27.80 -9.12 1.48
N HIS A 274 28.08 -9.48 0.22
CA HIS A 274 27.08 -9.98 -0.72
C HIS A 274 26.66 -11.45 -0.48
N GLY A 275 27.39 -12.18 0.36
CA GLY A 275 27.12 -13.60 0.68
C GLY A 275 26.14 -13.85 1.83
N HIS A 276 25.86 -12.86 2.68
CA HIS A 276 24.96 -12.99 3.83
C HIS A 276 23.64 -12.26 3.59
N ARG A 277 22.53 -12.74 4.17
CA ARG A 277 21.22 -12.06 4.08
C ARG A 277 21.01 -11.03 5.19
N THR A 278 21.71 -11.20 6.31
CA THR A 278 21.72 -10.32 7.46
C THR A 278 23.16 -9.97 7.84
N LEU A 279 23.36 -8.80 8.42
CA LEU A 279 24.64 -8.35 8.95
C LEU A 279 24.59 -8.43 10.47
N PRO A 280 25.53 -9.12 11.15
CA PRO A 280 25.65 -9.04 12.60
C PRO A 280 25.90 -7.59 13.04
N ALA A 281 25.39 -7.20 14.22
CA ALA A 281 25.51 -5.83 14.73
C ALA A 281 26.98 -5.36 14.82
N SER A 282 27.89 -6.26 15.16
CA SER A 282 29.34 -5.99 15.18
C SER A 282 29.90 -5.67 13.79
N VAL A 283 29.37 -6.31 12.74
CA VAL A 283 29.75 -6.04 11.35
C VAL A 283 29.20 -4.68 10.91
N VAL A 284 27.97 -4.33 11.32
CA VAL A 284 27.36 -3.03 11.03
C VAL A 284 28.16 -1.88 11.68
N ALA A 285 28.52 -2.00 12.95
CA ALA A 285 29.34 -0.99 13.64
C ALA A 285 30.69 -0.77 12.92
N LYS A 286 31.37 -1.87 12.58
CA LYS A 286 32.62 -1.83 11.81
C LYS A 286 32.44 -1.17 10.43
N LEU A 287 31.33 -1.47 9.74
CA LEU A 287 31.02 -0.89 8.44
C LEU A 287 30.80 0.63 8.52
N LYS A 288 30.11 1.11 9.57
CA LYS A 288 29.93 2.55 9.80
C LYS A 288 31.28 3.25 10.01
N GLU A 289 32.14 2.68 10.86
CA GLU A 289 33.49 3.22 11.06
C GLU A 289 34.33 3.22 9.78
N GLU A 290 34.32 2.13 9.02
CA GLU A 290 35.04 2.03 7.75
C GLU A 290 34.49 3.01 6.70
N PHE A 291 33.17 3.18 6.63
CA PHE A 291 32.52 4.13 5.73
C PHE A 291 32.93 5.57 6.09
N LEU A 292 32.89 5.93 7.37
CA LEU A 292 33.35 7.23 7.87
C LEU A 292 34.84 7.46 7.59
N LYS A 293 35.70 6.46 7.80
CA LYS A 293 37.13 6.56 7.49
C LYS A 293 37.39 6.77 6.00
N ARG A 294 36.59 6.15 5.12
CA ARG A 294 36.79 6.19 3.67
C ARG A 294 36.14 7.40 2.99
N PHE A 295 35.00 7.86 3.49
CA PHE A 295 34.17 8.87 2.84
C PHE A 295 33.84 10.07 3.74
N GLY A 296 34.18 10.03 5.03
CA GLY A 296 33.97 11.11 6.00
C GLY A 296 35.08 12.17 6.02
N GLY A 297 36.01 12.13 5.07
CA GLY A 297 37.06 13.15 4.92
C GLY A 297 36.52 14.45 4.31
N SER A 298 36.54 15.50 5.14
CA SER A 298 36.40 16.94 4.85
C SER A 298 35.13 17.42 4.14
N LYS A 299 34.13 17.81 4.93
CA LYS A 299 33.35 19.02 4.64
C LYS A 299 34.06 20.24 5.24
#